data_AF-A0A933CT19-F1
#
_entry.id   AF-A0A933CT19-F1
#
_cell.length_a   1.000
_cell.length_b   1.000
_cell.length_c   1.000
_cell.angle_alpha   90.00
_cell.angle_beta   90.00
_cell.angle_gamma   90.00
#
_symmetry.space_group_name_H-M   'P 1'
#
loop_
_entity.id
_entity.type
_entity.pdbx_description
1 polymer ?
#
loop_
_entity_poly.entity_id
_entity_poly.type
_entity_poly.pdbx_seq_one_letter_code
_entity_poly.pdbx_strand_id
1 'polypeptide(L)'
;MPPFSWSWAAQAHDTLSGDTIRLRAQVQSFGWIYGREKIIPLGKMITAHRGETAVPDIEQWANNIARSTDDKVQISVYDDPDSNTYVLRLAKGQRILVFRLSEAQIHTPEREAECERTLKRKIKDLAQEL
;
A
#
# COMPACT_ATOMS: atom_id res chain seq x y z
N MET A 1 -21.37 -41.77 -23.46
CA MET A 1 -20.98 -40.87 -22.37
C MET A 1 -19.72 -40.12 -22.76
N PRO A 2 -19.63 -38.79 -22.60
CA PRO A 2 -20.56 -37.70 -22.96
C PRO A 2 -20.07 -37.03 -24.29
N PRO A 3 -20.61 -35.88 -24.78
CA PRO A 3 -20.35 -34.57 -24.15
C PRO A 3 -21.57 -33.61 -24.09
N PHE A 4 -21.58 -32.78 -23.06
CA PHE A 4 -22.51 -31.66 -22.90
C PHE A 4 -22.15 -30.54 -23.89
N SER A 5 -23.15 -30.10 -24.67
CA SER A 5 -23.10 -28.91 -25.52
C SER A 5 -23.68 -27.72 -24.75
N TRP A 6 -22.91 -26.64 -24.62
CA TRP A 6 -23.36 -25.36 -24.08
C TRP A 6 -23.42 -24.37 -25.23
N SER A 7 -24.63 -23.95 -25.60
CA SER A 7 -24.89 -22.88 -26.57
C SER A 7 -25.37 -21.67 -25.79
N TRP A 8 -24.64 -20.55 -25.87
CA TRP A 8 -25.15 -19.23 -25.48
C TRP A 8 -24.93 -18.26 -26.64
N ALA A 9 -26.03 -17.68 -27.10
CA ALA A 9 -26.09 -16.62 -28.09
C ALA A 9 -25.78 -15.27 -27.41
N ALA A 10 -24.90 -14.47 -28.02
CA ALA A 10 -24.75 -13.06 -27.69
C ALA A 10 -25.39 -12.24 -28.82
N GLN A 11 -26.56 -11.69 -28.55
CA GLN A 11 -27.27 -10.78 -29.43
C GLN A 11 -26.76 -9.36 -29.15
N ALA A 12 -26.04 -8.77 -30.11
CA ALA A 12 -25.57 -7.40 -30.04
C ALA A 12 -26.60 -6.49 -30.72
N HIS A 13 -27.20 -5.59 -29.95
CA HIS A 13 -27.99 -4.48 -30.49
C HIS A 13 -27.47 -3.15 -29.93
N ASP A 14 -27.36 -2.23 -30.88
CA ASP A 14 -27.48 -0.77 -30.80
C ASP A 14 -26.30 0.13 -30.38
N THR A 15 -25.72 0.71 -31.45
CA THR A 15 -25.64 2.16 -31.76
C THR A 15 -25.27 3.18 -30.67
N LEU A 16 -24.03 3.66 -30.82
CA LEU A 16 -23.52 5.04 -30.70
C LEU A 16 -24.35 6.06 -29.88
N SER A 17 -23.89 6.33 -28.65
CA SER A 17 -23.88 7.68 -28.07
C SER A 17 -22.91 7.74 -26.90
N GLY A 18 -22.01 8.72 -26.93
CA GLY A 18 -21.37 9.36 -25.77
C GLY A 18 -20.53 8.50 -24.81
N ASP A 19 -19.21 8.74 -24.82
CA ASP A 19 -18.29 8.57 -23.70
C ASP A 19 -18.33 7.26 -22.91
N THR A 20 -17.44 6.32 -23.27
CA THR A 20 -16.58 5.54 -22.34
C THR A 20 -15.77 4.53 -23.17
N ILE A 21 -14.46 4.73 -23.27
CA ILE A 21 -13.55 3.75 -23.87
C ILE A 21 -13.38 2.60 -22.86
N ARG A 22 -14.04 1.46 -23.10
CA ARG A 22 -13.73 0.19 -22.42
C ARG A 22 -12.69 -0.58 -23.22
N LEU A 23 -11.46 -0.62 -22.71
CA LEU A 23 -10.39 -1.43 -23.26
C LEU A 23 -10.69 -2.92 -23.04
N ARG A 24 -10.64 -3.69 -24.14
CA ARG A 24 -10.56 -5.15 -24.14
C ARG A 24 -9.28 -5.59 -23.43
N ALA A 25 -9.39 -6.42 -22.40
CA ALA A 25 -8.30 -7.28 -21.97
C ALA A 25 -8.53 -8.68 -22.53
N GLN A 26 -7.70 -9.05 -23.51
CA GLN A 26 -7.56 -10.40 -24.04
C GLN A 26 -6.54 -11.12 -23.15
N VAL A 27 -6.99 -12.11 -22.38
CA VAL A 27 -6.11 -12.95 -21.57
C VAL A 27 -5.76 -14.20 -22.38
N GLN A 28 -4.48 -14.37 -22.71
CA GLN A 28 -3.92 -15.67 -23.11
C GLN A 28 -2.68 -16.00 -22.27
N SER A 29 -2.64 -17.28 -21.89
CA SER A 29 -1.81 -17.97 -20.91
C SER A 29 -0.28 -17.81 -20.99
N PHE A 30 0.30 -17.85 -19.79
CA PHE A 30 1.54 -18.53 -19.35
C PHE A 30 2.80 -18.44 -20.22
N GLY A 31 3.77 -17.69 -19.72
CA GLY A 31 5.21 -17.87 -19.97
C GLY A 31 6.00 -17.31 -18.80
N TRP A 32 6.61 -18.19 -18.00
CA TRP A 32 7.55 -17.79 -16.94
C TRP A 32 8.81 -17.26 -17.60
N ILE A 33 8.94 -15.94 -17.69
CA ILE A 33 10.20 -15.27 -17.99
C ILE A 33 10.38 -14.21 -16.91
N TYR A 34 11.58 -14.18 -16.32
CA TYR A 34 12.01 -13.18 -15.35
C TYR A 34 11.87 -11.76 -15.93
N GLY A 35 10.72 -11.15 -15.70
CA GLY A 35 10.45 -9.74 -15.88
C GLY A 35 9.66 -9.29 -14.66
N ARG A 36 10.20 -8.34 -13.89
CA ARG A 36 9.50 -7.69 -12.77
C ARG A 36 8.31 -6.89 -13.31
N GLU A 37 7.25 -7.56 -13.70
CA GLU A 37 5.95 -6.92 -13.85
C GLU A 37 5.37 -6.82 -12.44
N LYS A 38 5.75 -5.75 -11.75
CA LYS A 38 5.01 -5.31 -10.57
C LYS A 38 3.61 -5.00 -11.08
N ILE A 39 2.64 -5.85 -10.78
CA ILE A 39 1.26 -5.41 -10.68
C ILE A 39 1.30 -4.31 -9.60
N ILE A 40 1.38 -3.05 -10.01
CA ILE A 40 1.36 -1.91 -9.10
C ILE A 40 -0.09 -1.83 -8.64
N PRO A 41 -0.42 -2.18 -7.37
CA PRO A 41 -1.76 -1.86 -6.88
C PRO A 41 -1.96 -0.36 -7.06
N LEU A 42 -3.07 0.04 -7.69
CA LEU A 42 -3.49 1.45 -7.79
C LEU A 42 -3.27 2.08 -6.42
N GLY A 43 -2.34 3.04 -6.37
CA GLY A 43 -1.62 3.34 -5.15
C GLY A 43 -2.56 3.67 -4.01
N LYS A 44 -2.44 2.93 -2.91
CA LYS A 44 -3.13 3.29 -1.69
C LYS A 44 -2.39 4.49 -1.11
N MET A 45 -3.15 5.50 -0.73
CA MET A 45 -2.66 6.54 0.16
C MET A 45 -2.78 6.00 1.59
N ILE A 46 -1.82 6.34 2.45
CA ILE A 46 -1.86 5.91 3.86
C ILE A 46 -3.07 6.52 4.57
N THR A 47 -3.38 7.78 4.25
CA THR A 47 -4.55 8.50 4.75
C THR A 47 -4.96 9.63 3.80
N ALA A 48 -6.25 9.99 3.84
CA ALA A 48 -6.80 11.16 3.17
C ALA A 48 -6.85 12.40 4.10
N HIS A 49 -6.69 12.21 5.40
CA HIS A 49 -6.68 13.26 6.42
C HIS A 49 -5.32 13.97 6.46
N ARG A 50 -5.25 15.20 6.98
CA ARG A 50 -4.02 16.01 6.98
C ARG A 50 -3.71 16.58 8.35
N GLY A 51 -2.43 16.89 8.57
CA GLY A 51 -1.90 17.34 9.86
C GLY A 51 -2.28 16.38 10.99
N GLU A 52 -2.52 16.94 12.17
CA GLU A 52 -2.88 16.17 13.37
C GLU A 52 -4.03 15.16 13.17
N THR A 53 -5.00 15.46 12.28
CA THR A 53 -6.12 14.55 12.01
C THR A 53 -5.71 13.25 11.32
N ALA A 54 -4.54 13.22 10.68
CA ALA A 54 -3.99 12.03 10.03
C ALA A 54 -3.17 11.14 10.96
N VAL A 55 -2.78 11.63 12.14
CA VAL A 55 -1.99 10.90 13.14
C VAL A 55 -2.58 9.52 13.47
N PRO A 56 -3.88 9.38 13.84
CA PRO A 56 -4.42 8.06 14.21
C PRO A 56 -4.38 7.06 13.06
N ASP A 57 -4.60 7.50 11.81
CA ASP A 57 -4.54 6.63 10.64
C ASP A 57 -3.12 6.14 10.37
N ILE A 58 -2.14 7.05 10.44
CA ILE A 58 -0.72 6.74 10.22
C ILE A 58 -0.21 5.84 11.34
N GLU A 59 -0.62 6.07 12.58
CA GLU A 59 -0.28 5.24 13.73
C GLU A 59 -0.87 3.83 13.58
N GLN A 60 -2.14 3.71 13.17
CA GLN A 60 -2.77 2.42 12.94
C GLN A 60 -2.07 1.67 11.79
N TRP A 61 -1.79 2.34 10.68
CA TRP A 61 -1.04 1.79 9.54
C TRP A 61 0.34 1.29 9.97
N ALA A 62 1.10 2.10 10.72
CA ALA A 62 2.44 1.75 11.17
C ALA A 62 2.43 0.57 12.15
N ASN A 63 1.49 0.55 13.10
CA ASN A 63 1.35 -0.56 14.05
C ASN A 63 0.88 -1.86 13.37
N ASN A 64 0.07 -1.80 12.32
CA ASN A 64 -0.25 -2.99 11.51
C ASN A 64 1.01 -3.60 10.88
N ILE A 65 1.89 -2.75 10.34
CA ILE A 65 3.17 -3.19 9.78
C ILE A 65 4.09 -3.75 10.86
N ALA A 66 4.18 -3.09 12.02
CA ALA A 66 4.96 -3.55 13.16
C ALA A 66 4.53 -4.95 13.61
N ARG A 67 3.23 -5.18 13.85
CA ARG A 67 2.69 -6.50 14.22
C ARG A 67 3.04 -7.61 13.23
N SER A 68 3.13 -7.29 11.93
CA SER A 68 3.52 -8.28 10.90
C SER A 68 5.02 -8.55 10.83
N THR A 69 5.85 -7.69 11.44
CA THR A 69 7.32 -7.73 11.33
C THR A 69 8.00 -8.12 12.64
N ASP A 70 7.61 -7.48 13.74
CA ASP A 70 8.06 -7.72 15.12
C ASP A 70 6.98 -7.19 16.09
N ASP A 71 6.29 -8.11 16.77
CA ASP A 71 5.19 -7.81 17.68
C ASP A 71 5.60 -7.07 18.97
N LYS A 72 6.91 -7.01 19.25
CA LYS A 72 7.47 -6.28 20.40
C LYS A 72 7.74 -4.82 20.09
N VAL A 73 7.60 -4.39 18.84
CA VAL A 73 7.77 -3.00 18.43
C VAL A 73 6.43 -2.27 18.52
N GLN A 74 6.40 -1.21 19.32
CA GLN A 74 5.29 -0.28 19.39
C GLN A 74 5.63 1.00 18.64
N ILE A 75 4.71 1.51 17.84
CA ILE A 75 4.92 2.75 17.09
C ILE A 75 3.92 3.79 17.60
N SER A 76 4.43 4.98 17.95
CA SER A 76 3.61 6.16 18.24
C SER A 76 3.88 7.24 17.21
N VAL A 77 2.86 8.00 16.84
CA VAL A 77 2.97 9.04 15.81
C VAL A 77 2.55 10.38 16.38
N TYR A 78 3.25 11.44 16.00
CA TYR A 78 2.83 12.81 16.26
C TYR A 78 3.10 13.68 15.03
N ASP A 79 2.26 14.70 14.86
CA ASP A 79 2.39 15.72 13.82
C ASP A 79 3.38 16.81 14.28
N ASP A 80 4.28 17.21 13.38
CA ASP A 80 5.15 18.37 13.53
C ASP A 80 4.70 19.43 12.51
N PRO A 81 3.78 20.34 12.91
CA PRO A 81 3.15 21.28 11.99
C PRO A 81 4.12 22.32 11.45
N ASP A 82 5.23 22.58 12.17
CA ASP A 82 6.26 23.52 11.72
C ASP A 82 7.05 22.98 10.52
N SER A 83 7.12 21.65 10.38
CA SER A 83 7.88 20.99 9.33
C SER A 83 7.04 20.23 8.30
N ASN A 84 5.70 20.19 8.46
CA ASN A 84 4.79 19.33 7.69
C ASN A 84 5.29 17.87 7.64
N THR A 85 5.76 17.38 8.79
CA THR A 85 6.23 16.00 8.92
C THR A 85 5.53 15.28 10.06
N TYR A 86 5.32 13.98 9.85
CA TYR A 86 4.87 13.06 10.89
C TYR A 86 6.08 12.35 11.45
N VAL A 87 6.19 12.35 12.77
CA VAL A 87 7.29 11.72 13.47
C VAL A 87 6.82 10.42 14.08
N LEU A 88 7.37 9.32 13.59
CA LEU A 88 7.11 7.96 14.03
C LEU A 88 8.18 7.56 15.05
N ARG A 89 7.75 7.31 16.28
CA ARG A 89 8.58 6.79 17.36
C ARG A 89 8.39 5.28 17.46
N LEU A 90 9.40 4.52 17.03
CA LEU A 90 9.46 3.07 17.16
C LEU A 90 10.14 2.71 18.48
N ALA A 91 9.43 2.03 19.37
CA ALA A 91 9.93 1.62 20.68
C ALA A 91 9.98 0.09 20.80
N LYS A 92 11.11 -0.44 21.29
CA LYS A 92 11.31 -1.85 21.66
C LYS A 92 12.10 -1.93 22.96
N GLY A 93 11.41 -2.19 24.07
CA GLY A 93 12.02 -2.12 25.40
C GLY A 93 12.59 -0.72 25.69
N GLN A 94 13.89 -0.63 25.96
CA GLN A 94 14.58 0.66 26.19
C GLN A 94 15.04 1.36 24.90
N ARG A 95 14.96 0.69 23.75
CA ARG A 95 15.44 1.24 22.48
C ARG A 95 14.34 2.03 21.79
N ILE A 96 14.70 3.21 21.32
CA ILE A 96 13.81 4.12 20.61
C ILE A 96 14.49 4.54 19.32
N LEU A 97 13.80 4.35 18.20
CA LEU A 97 14.20 4.86 16.90
C LEU A 97 13.15 5.86 16.41
N VAL A 98 13.59 7.01 15.95
CA VAL A 98 12.73 8.04 15.39
C VAL A 98 12.86 8.02 13.87
N PHE A 99 11.72 7.97 13.19
CA PHE A 99 11.61 8.02 11.74
C PHE A 99 10.64 9.14 11.35
N ARG A 100 11.00 9.95 10.35
CA ARG A 100 10.17 11.07 9.90
C ARG A 100 9.61 10.77 8.52
N LEU A 101 8.33 11.05 8.34
CA LEU A 101 7.63 10.99 7.05
C LEU A 101 7.15 12.40 6.72
N SER A 102 7.47 12.90 5.53
CA SER A 102 6.85 14.16 5.10
C SER A 102 5.41 13.94 4.67
N GLU A 103 4.56 14.94 4.86
CA GLU A 103 3.16 14.89 4.44
C GLU A 103 3.04 14.56 2.94
N ALA A 104 3.92 15.12 2.11
CA ALA A 104 3.97 14.81 0.67
C ALA A 104 4.22 13.32 0.37
N GLN A 105 4.99 12.61 1.20
CA GLN A 105 5.23 11.18 1.02
C GLN A 105 4.01 10.33 1.36
N ILE A 106 3.23 10.74 2.37
CA ILE A 106 2.06 10.01 2.87
C ILE A 106 0.87 10.11 1.89
N HIS A 107 0.74 11.26 1.22
CA HIS A 107 -0.34 11.51 0.26
C HIS A 107 -0.01 11.16 -1.18
N THR A 108 1.18 10.61 -1.45
CA THR A 108 1.53 10.17 -2.80
C THR A 108 1.31 8.65 -2.93
N PRO A 109 0.36 8.20 -3.76
CA PRO A 109 0.02 6.78 -3.94
C PRO A 109 1.21 5.88 -4.27
N GLU A 110 2.16 6.40 -5.05
CA GLU A 110 3.34 5.68 -5.52
C GLU A 110 4.37 5.46 -4.40
N ARG A 111 4.28 6.21 -3.30
CA ARG A 111 5.26 6.22 -2.21
C ARG A 111 4.86 5.40 -1.00
N GLU A 112 3.61 4.97 -0.86
CA GLU A 112 3.19 4.13 0.27
C GLU A 112 4.02 2.85 0.34
N ALA A 113 4.16 2.12 -0.77
CA ALA A 113 4.92 0.87 -0.81
C ALA A 113 6.41 1.07 -0.47
N GLU A 114 6.96 2.24 -0.82
CA GLU A 114 8.33 2.62 -0.46
C GLU A 114 8.44 2.95 1.03
N CYS A 115 7.48 3.70 1.57
CA CYS A 115 7.39 4.04 2.99
C CYS A 115 7.23 2.78 3.83
N GLU A 116 6.36 1.85 3.43
CA GLU A 116 6.18 0.55 4.08
C GLU A 116 7.46 -0.27 4.04
N ARG A 117 8.12 -0.38 2.86
CA ARG A 117 9.40 -1.11 2.74
C ARG A 117 10.47 -0.51 3.65
N THR A 118 10.53 0.81 3.72
CA THR A 118 11.48 1.54 4.58
C THR A 118 11.18 1.31 6.05
N LEU A 119 9.90 1.41 6.46
CA LEU A 119 9.47 1.15 7.82
C LEU A 119 9.77 -0.28 8.25
N LYS A 120 9.46 -1.28 7.41
CA LYS A 120 9.82 -2.69 7.66
C LYS A 120 11.32 -2.88 7.83
N ARG A 121 12.15 -2.21 7.03
CA ARG A 121 13.61 -2.24 7.20
C ARG A 121 14.02 -1.66 8.56
N LYS A 122 13.50 -0.49 8.94
CA LYS A 122 13.81 0.14 10.24
C LYS A 122 13.39 -0.72 11.44
N ILE A 123 12.23 -1.37 11.35
CA ILE A 123 11.77 -2.32 12.38
C ILE A 123 12.73 -3.52 12.47
N LYS A 124 13.16 -4.08 11.33
CA LYS A 124 14.14 -5.17 11.29
C LYS A 124 15.50 -4.75 11.83
N ASP A 125 15.98 -3.56 11.48
CA ASP A 125 17.23 -3.01 12.00
C ASP A 125 17.16 -2.91 13.54
N LEU A 126 16.04 -2.42 14.09
CA LEU A 126 15.79 -2.38 15.53
C LEU A 126 15.71 -3.79 16.16
N ALA A 127 15.29 -4.79 15.39
CA ALA A 127 15.15 -6.16 15.84
C ALA A 127 16.47 -6.96 15.81
N GLN A 128 17.38 -6.65 14.88
CA GLN A 128 18.61 -7.42 14.64
C GLN A 128 19.79 -7.03 15.53
N GLU A 129 19.76 -5.90 16.23
CA GLU A 129 20.82 -5.53 17.18
C GLU A 129 20.74 -6.30 18.53
N LEU A 130 20.39 -7.59 18.49
CA LEU A 130 20.41 -8.51 19.64
C LEU A 130 21.70 -9.33 19.64
#